data_AF-A0A1Q7W3T8-F1
#
_entry.id   AF-A0A1Q7W3T8-F1
#
_cell.length_a   1.000
_cell.length_b   1.000
_cell.length_c   1.000
_cell.angle_alpha   90.00
_cell.angle_beta   90.00
_cell.angle_gamma   90.00
#
_symmetry.space_group_name_H-M   'P 1'
#
loop_
_entity.id
_entity.type
_entity.pdbx_description
1 polymer ?
#
loop_
_entity_poly.entity_id
_entity_poly.type
_entity_poly.pdbx_seq_one_letter_code
_entity_poly.pdbx_strand_id
1 'polypeptide(L)'
;MNPAACDFDDLARVTSAVEAADEAIASLIQHRTRLERVRQSLEMEAGGTRFTQQREVELFHRFRCLGVDGASVATALVLMARSPDHPLKRHTKRIRADEPKHSLGDAHS
;
A
#
# COMPACT_ATOMS: atom_id res chain seq x y z
N MET A 1 35.20 -10.16 -26.97
CA MET A 1 33.89 -10.24 -26.28
C MET A 1 32.87 -9.66 -27.23
N ASN A 2 31.90 -10.45 -27.69
CA ASN A 2 30.87 -9.98 -28.61
C ASN A 2 29.78 -9.24 -27.80
N PRO A 3 29.58 -7.93 -27.98
CA PRO A 3 28.61 -7.15 -27.19
C PRO A 3 27.15 -7.58 -27.41
N ALA A 4 26.85 -8.31 -28.50
CA ALA A 4 25.51 -8.76 -28.86
C ALA A 4 25.04 -10.05 -28.15
N ALA A 5 25.85 -10.63 -27.26
CA ALA A 5 25.46 -11.80 -26.46
C ALA A 5 25.06 -11.45 -25.02
N CYS A 6 25.30 -10.21 -24.58
CA CYS A 6 24.78 -9.64 -23.31
C CYS A 6 23.27 -9.29 -23.41
N ASP A 7 22.58 -9.80 -24.42
CA ASP A 7 21.58 -9.00 -25.14
C ASP A 7 20.15 -9.56 -25.05
N PHE A 8 19.97 -10.88 -24.97
CA PHE A 8 18.63 -11.47 -24.89
C PHE A 8 18.36 -12.19 -23.57
N ASP A 9 19.31 -12.98 -23.06
CA ASP A 9 19.12 -13.68 -21.79
C ASP A 9 19.09 -12.69 -20.60
N ASP A 10 19.94 -11.67 -20.62
CA ASP A 10 19.92 -10.61 -19.60
C ASP A 10 18.66 -9.74 -19.72
N LEU A 11 18.23 -9.42 -20.95
CA LEU A 11 16.98 -8.69 -21.17
C LEU A 11 15.76 -9.49 -20.68
N ALA A 12 15.69 -10.78 -20.99
CA ALA A 12 14.62 -11.65 -20.53
C ALA A 12 14.59 -11.76 -18.99
N ARG A 13 15.77 -11.89 -18.37
CA ARG A 13 15.88 -11.92 -16.89
C ARG A 13 15.46 -10.60 -16.25
N VAL A 14 15.89 -9.46 -16.80
CA VAL A 14 15.49 -8.14 -16.28
C VAL A 14 13.99 -7.92 -16.48
N THR A 15 13.44 -8.28 -17.64
CA THR A 15 12.00 -8.17 -17.93
C THR A 15 11.18 -8.98 -16.93
N SER A 16 11.55 -10.25 -16.71
CA SER A 16 10.87 -11.10 -15.74
C SER A 16 10.96 -10.55 -14.31
N ALA A 17 12.11 -9.96 -13.94
CA ALA A 17 12.26 -9.32 -12.64
C ALA A 17 11.38 -8.06 -12.48
N VAL A 18 11.21 -7.27 -13.54
CA VAL A 18 10.30 -6.13 -13.57
C VAL A 18 8.85 -6.58 -13.43
N GLU A 19 8.43 -7.58 -14.19
CA GLU A 19 7.06 -8.13 -14.10
C GLU A 19 6.75 -8.67 -12.70
N ALA A 20 7.71 -9.36 -12.07
CA ALA A 20 7.57 -9.83 -10.69
C ALA A 20 7.47 -8.66 -9.69
N ALA A 21 8.24 -7.59 -9.91
CA ALA A 21 8.16 -6.38 -9.09
C ALA A 21 6.81 -5.67 -9.26
N ASP A 22 6.29 -5.58 -10.48
CA ASP A 22 5.00 -4.95 -10.78
C ASP A 22 3.84 -5.72 -10.13
N GLU A 23 3.85 -7.05 -10.19
CA GLU A 23 2.87 -7.90 -9.51
C GLU A 23 2.92 -7.70 -7.98
N ALA A 24 4.14 -7.63 -7.42
CA ALA A 24 4.32 -7.38 -5.99
C ALA A 24 3.81 -5.99 -5.58
N ILE A 25 4.11 -4.95 -6.38
CA ILE A 25 3.62 -3.58 -6.17
C ILE A 25 2.09 -3.56 -6.23
N ALA A 26 1.48 -4.18 -7.24
CA ALA A 26 0.03 -4.23 -7.40
C ALA A 26 -0.64 -4.91 -6.19
N SER A 27 -0.12 -6.06 -5.76
CA SER A 27 -0.60 -6.79 -4.59
C SER A 27 -0.49 -5.97 -3.30
N LEU A 28 0.65 -5.31 -3.07
CA LEU A 28 0.86 -4.43 -1.91
C LEU A 28 -0.08 -3.22 -1.92
N ILE A 29 -0.29 -2.59 -3.08
CA ILE A 29 -1.22 -1.46 -3.23
C ILE A 29 -2.65 -1.89 -2.93
N GLN A 30 -3.09 -3.05 -3.41
CA GLN A 30 -4.42 -3.60 -3.10
C GLN A 30 -4.57 -3.82 -1.59
N HIS A 31 -3.59 -4.47 -0.96
CA HIS A 31 -3.60 -4.72 0.48
C HIS A 31 -3.63 -3.42 1.30
N ARG A 32 -2.75 -2.47 0.99
CA ARG A 32 -2.68 -1.14 1.62
C ARG A 32 -3.98 -0.37 1.46
N THR A 33 -4.63 -0.46 0.29
CA THR A 33 -5.92 0.18 0.04
C THR A 33 -7.03 -0.42 0.90
N ARG A 34 -7.04 -1.75 1.08
CA ARG A 34 -8.00 -2.43 1.95
C ARG A 34 -7.83 -2.03 3.42
N LEU A 35 -6.59 -2.03 3.92
CA LEU A 35 -6.29 -1.63 5.30
C LEU A 35 -6.68 -0.18 5.56
N GLU A 36 -6.32 0.72 4.65
CA GLU A 36 -6.64 2.14 4.80
C GLU A 36 -8.16 2.35 4.87
N ARG A 37 -8.95 1.68 4.03
CA ARG A 37 -10.41 1.77 4.11
C ARG A 37 -10.96 1.30 5.45
N VAL A 38 -10.42 0.21 6.02
CA VAL A 38 -10.81 -0.25 7.36
C VAL A 38 -10.48 0.80 8.41
N ARG A 39 -9.26 1.34 8.38
CA ARG A 39 -8.85 2.43 9.28
C ARG A 39 -9.80 3.63 9.20
N GLN A 40 -10.15 4.05 7.99
CA GLN A 40 -11.07 5.16 7.75
C GLN A 40 -12.49 4.88 8.24
N SER A 41 -12.99 3.64 8.05
CA SER A 41 -14.28 3.23 8.63
C SER A 41 -14.25 3.31 10.15
N LEU A 42 -13.19 2.81 10.80
CA LEU A 42 -13.05 2.85 12.27
C LEU A 42 -12.97 4.29 12.79
N GLU A 43 -12.21 5.17 12.11
CA GLU A 43 -12.15 6.61 12.44
C GLU A 43 -13.53 7.26 12.36
N MET A 44 -14.30 6.98 11.29
CA MET A 44 -15.65 7.49 11.15
C MET A 44 -16.62 6.92 12.21
N GLU A 45 -16.49 5.63 12.55
CA GLU A 45 -17.26 5.00 13.64
C GLU A 45 -16.95 5.66 14.99
N ALA A 46 -15.72 6.14 15.20
CA ALA A 46 -15.30 6.88 16.38
C ALA A 46 -15.67 8.39 16.36
N GLY A 47 -16.43 8.85 15.35
CA GLY A 47 -16.84 10.25 15.21
C GLY A 47 -15.78 11.17 14.57
N GLY A 48 -14.68 10.60 14.10
CA GLY A 48 -13.62 11.30 13.37
C GLY A 48 -13.92 11.47 11.88
N THR A 49 -13.00 12.14 11.19
CA THR A 49 -13.10 12.33 9.74
C THR A 49 -12.51 11.15 8.97
N ARG A 50 -13.09 10.84 7.81
CA ARG A 50 -12.57 9.80 6.89
C ARG A 50 -11.09 10.01 6.53
N PHE A 51 -10.61 11.25 6.45
CA PHE A 51 -9.21 11.54 6.12
C PHE A 51 -8.79 12.86 6.77
N THR A 52 -7.69 12.87 7.50
CA THR A 52 -7.14 14.09 8.09
C THR A 52 -6.06 14.69 7.18
N GLN A 53 -5.98 16.02 7.13
CA GLN A 53 -4.95 16.73 6.37
C GLN A 53 -3.53 16.32 6.81
N GLN A 54 -3.33 16.13 8.12
CA GLN A 54 -2.06 15.67 8.68
C GLN A 54 -1.61 14.32 8.10
N ARG A 55 -2.54 13.37 7.96
CA ARG A 55 -2.23 12.05 7.38
C ARG A 55 -1.88 12.12 5.90
N GLU A 56 -2.49 13.04 5.15
CA GLU A 56 -2.08 13.30 3.77
C GLU A 56 -0.64 13.78 3.75
N VAL A 57 -0.31 14.84 4.48
CA VAL A 57 1.04 15.40 4.55
C VAL A 57 2.08 14.32 4.89
N GLU A 58 1.80 13.47 5.88
CA GLU A 58 2.67 12.34 6.25
C GLU A 58 2.82 11.30 5.13
N LEU A 59 1.77 11.02 4.37
CA LEU A 59 1.82 10.11 3.24
C LEU A 59 2.67 10.73 2.11
N PHE A 60 2.41 11.98 1.75
CA PHE A 60 3.21 12.68 0.75
C PHE A 60 4.68 12.71 1.13
N HIS A 61 4.99 13.02 2.40
CA HIS A 61 6.37 13.02 2.89
C HIS A 61 7.05 11.66 2.74
N ARG A 62 6.35 10.57 3.08
CA ARG A 62 6.89 9.20 2.93
C ARG A 62 7.23 8.85 1.49
N PHE A 63 6.44 9.31 0.52
CA PHE A 63 6.67 8.99 -0.89
C PHE A 63 7.66 9.92 -1.59
N ARG A 64 8.16 10.98 -0.93
CA ARG A 64 9.21 11.85 -1.49
C ARG A 64 10.51 11.12 -1.82
N CYS A 65 10.76 9.95 -1.21
CA CYS A 65 11.93 9.13 -1.54
C CYS A 65 11.93 8.61 -2.99
N LEU A 66 10.77 8.60 -3.66
CA LEU A 66 10.64 8.23 -5.07
C LEU A 66 10.97 9.39 -6.03
N GLY A 67 11.44 10.53 -5.52
CA GLY A 67 11.75 11.71 -6.32
C GLY A 67 10.52 12.53 -6.67
N VAL A 68 10.56 13.20 -7.83
CA VAL A 68 9.55 14.18 -8.26
C VAL A 68 8.14 13.54 -8.40
N ASP A 69 8.07 12.28 -8.81
CA ASP A 69 6.81 11.58 -9.03
C ASP A 69 6.21 10.96 -7.77
N GLY A 70 6.92 11.00 -6.64
CA GLY A 70 6.43 10.46 -5.36
C GLY A 70 5.10 11.07 -4.91
N ALA A 71 4.90 12.36 -5.16
CA ALA A 71 3.64 13.04 -4.87
C ALA A 71 2.48 12.49 -5.73
N SER A 72 2.73 12.15 -6.99
CA SER A 72 1.74 11.54 -7.89
C SER A 72 1.33 10.16 -7.41
N VAL A 73 2.29 9.34 -6.95
CA VAL A 73 2.01 8.03 -6.36
C VAL A 73 1.18 8.17 -5.08
N ALA A 74 1.55 9.07 -4.16
CA ALA A 74 0.78 9.33 -2.95
C ALA A 74 -0.65 9.77 -3.26
N THR A 75 -0.82 10.64 -4.27
CA THR A 75 -2.14 11.09 -4.74
C THR A 75 -2.99 9.93 -5.24
N ALA A 76 -2.43 9.06 -6.08
CA ALA A 76 -3.13 7.88 -6.59
C ALA A 76 -3.59 6.95 -5.45
N LEU A 77 -2.74 6.72 -4.43
CA LEU A 77 -3.09 5.91 -3.26
C LEU A 77 -4.25 6.51 -2.45
N VAL A 78 -4.30 7.83 -2.28
CA VAL A 78 -5.42 8.53 -1.61
C VAL A 78 -6.71 8.35 -2.40
N LEU A 79 -6.67 8.55 -3.72
CA LEU A 79 -7.83 8.41 -4.61
C LEU A 79 -8.37 6.97 -4.59
N MET A 80 -7.48 5.96 -4.66
CA MET A 80 -7.88 4.55 -4.58
C MET A 80 -8.56 4.22 -3.24
N ALA A 81 -8.09 4.78 -2.13
CA ALA A 81 -8.74 4.57 -0.83
C ALA A 81 -10.13 5.24 -0.74
N ARG A 82 -10.31 6.38 -1.40
CA ARG A 82 -11.57 7.15 -1.40
C ARG A 82 -12.63 6.66 -2.38
N SER A 83 -12.23 5.98 -3.45
CA SER A 83 -13.14 5.61 -4.54
C SER A 83 -14.32 4.74 -4.06
N PRO A 84 -15.58 5.14 -4.29
CA PRO A 84 -16.72 4.35 -3.88
C PRO A 84 -16.77 2.99 -4.60
N ASP A 85 -16.22 2.83 -5.80
CA ASP A 85 -16.42 1.62 -6.62
C ASP A 85 -15.23 0.65 -6.63
N HIS A 86 -14.34 0.77 -5.65
CA HIS A 86 -13.20 -0.14 -5.59
C HIS A 86 -13.62 -1.58 -5.27
N PRO A 87 -13.10 -2.59 -5.97
CA PRO A 87 -13.50 -4.00 -5.87
C PRO A 87 -13.33 -4.64 -4.48
N LEU A 88 -12.61 -3.97 -3.56
CA LEU A 88 -12.27 -4.49 -2.23
C LEU A 88 -13.34 -4.19 -1.15
N LYS A 89 -14.45 -3.53 -1.51
CA LYS A 89 -15.58 -3.27 -0.61
C LYS A 89 -16.13 -4.52 0.10
N ARG A 90 -16.00 -5.70 -0.49
CA ARG A 90 -16.61 -6.95 0.03
C ARG A 90 -15.89 -7.56 1.25
N HIS A 91 -14.70 -7.06 1.63
CA HIS A 91 -13.79 -7.79 2.52
C HIS A 91 -13.43 -7.07 3.85
N THR A 92 -14.07 -5.94 4.16
CA THR A 92 -13.82 -5.18 5.40
C THR A 92 -14.17 -5.97 6.67
N LYS A 93 -15.14 -6.90 6.61
CA LYS A 93 -15.50 -7.76 7.76
C LYS A 93 -14.39 -8.72 8.21
N ARG A 94 -13.45 -9.11 7.32
CA ARG A 94 -12.44 -10.15 7.64
C ARG A 94 -11.19 -9.61 8.36
N ILE A 95 -10.85 -8.32 8.22
CA ILE A 95 -9.63 -7.78 8.87
C ILE A 95 -9.77 -7.75 10.41
N ARG A 96 -10.99 -7.62 10.94
CA ARG A 96 -11.25 -7.75 12.39
C ARG A 96 -10.89 -9.13 12.96
N ALA A 97 -10.76 -10.17 12.13
CA ALA A 97 -10.50 -11.54 12.59
C ALA A 97 -9.00 -11.92 12.61
N ASP A 98 -8.13 -11.15 11.96
CA ASP A 98 -6.70 -11.45 11.80
C ASP A 98 -5.80 -10.64 12.75
N GLU A 99 -6.33 -10.07 13.85
CA GLU A 99 -5.48 -9.47 14.88
C GLU A 99 -4.55 -10.53 15.50
N PRO A 100 -3.22 -10.34 15.49
CA PRO A 100 -2.34 -11.19 16.28
C PRO A 100 -2.67 -10.92 17.75
N LYS A 101 -2.98 -12.00 18.50
CA LYS A 101 -3.13 -11.95 19.95
C LYS A 101 -1.80 -11.48 20.56
N HIS A 102 -1.62 -10.18 20.76
CA HIS A 102 -0.55 -9.69 21.60
C HIS A 102 -0.89 -10.05 23.04
N SER A 103 -0.25 -11.10 23.55
CA SER A 103 -0.13 -11.38 24.97
C SER A 103 0.53 -10.17 25.63
N LEU A 104 -0.26 -9.33 26.31
CA LEU A 104 0.26 -8.50 27.38
C LEU A 104 0.69 -9.45 28.51
N GLY A 105 1.96 -9.82 28.49
CA GLY A 105 2.65 -10.41 29.63
C GLY A 105 3.22 -9.30 30.49
N ASP A 106 2.93 -9.41 31.77
CA ASP A 106 3.14 -8.43 32.83
C ASP A 106 4.59 -7.93 32.94
N ALA A 107 4.73 -6.62 33.18
CA ALA A 107 5.94 -6.04 33.75
C ALA A 107 5.55 -4.97 34.77
N HIS A 108 5.00 -5.42 35.90
CA HIS A 108 5.09 -4.72 37.17
C HIS A 108 6.01 -5.52 38.08
N SER A 109 7.23 -5.02 38.29
CA SER A 109 7.96 -4.98 39.57
C SER A 109 9.28 -4.25 39.37
#